data_AF-A0A2G5T9W7-F1
#
_entry.id   AF-A0A2G5T9W7-F1
#
_cell.length_a   1.000
_cell.length_b   1.000
_cell.length_c   1.000
_cell.angle_alpha   90.00
_cell.angle_beta   90.00
_cell.angle_gamma   90.00
#
_symmetry.space_group_name_H-M   'P 1'
#
loop_
_entity.id
_entity.type
_entity.pdbx_description
1 polymer ?
#
loop_
_entity_poly.entity_id
_entity_poly.type
_entity_poly.pdbx_seq_one_letter_code
_entity_poly.pdbx_strand_id
1 'polypeptide(L)'
;MFALVSILFASFLAPEVSAVIGGDLNCTVYNGTFFVWTPAAVQCQNTIADSSCAILYPTTDTLGLPAAGNNAGRPLACYTTATATPAAVVPDMKTAALANCPKTCGYCCNTDAYSCKNADFPRLNCATITNSQCNSPAWRTIIASDCPSACGFCGQGGCVDAVTNCGNDLSICQNIGMQDFVNNYCQKSCNRCPSTTTSAYGGVTGGSCSSYIADTTTQCAAWASNGFCTNNFYTYAQRRQRCATTCRLC
;
A
#
# COMPACT_ATOMS: atom_id res chain seq x y z
N MET A 1 -21.22 56.16 -36.31
CA MET A 1 -22.12 55.02 -36.53
C MET A 1 -21.25 53.90 -37.10
N PHE A 2 -21.21 52.77 -36.38
CA PHE A 2 -20.51 51.49 -36.65
C PHE A 2 -18.98 51.42 -36.54
N ALA A 3 -18.57 50.77 -35.44
CA ALA A 3 -17.29 50.13 -35.20
C ALA A 3 -17.14 48.85 -36.03
N LEU A 4 -15.90 48.40 -36.27
CA LEU A 4 -15.55 46.98 -36.32
C LEU A 4 -14.06 46.81 -36.04
N VAL A 5 -13.79 46.49 -34.78
CA VAL A 5 -12.50 46.04 -34.26
C VAL A 5 -12.34 44.57 -34.66
N SER A 6 -11.43 44.27 -35.58
CA SER A 6 -11.04 42.90 -35.91
C SER A 6 -10.10 42.35 -34.83
N ILE A 7 -10.68 41.73 -33.80
CA ILE A 7 -9.95 40.81 -32.91
C ILE A 7 -9.98 39.44 -33.58
N LEU A 8 -8.84 39.06 -34.18
CA LEU A 8 -8.54 37.69 -34.55
C LEU A 8 -8.43 36.86 -33.26
N PHE A 9 -9.55 36.28 -32.83
CA PHE A 9 -9.55 35.19 -31.87
C PHE A 9 -8.89 33.98 -32.55
N ALA A 10 -7.62 33.75 -32.25
CA ALA A 10 -6.99 32.46 -32.45
C ALA A 10 -7.68 31.46 -31.51
N SER A 11 -8.72 30.80 -32.03
CA SER A 11 -9.37 29.66 -31.41
C SER A 11 -8.33 28.55 -31.24
N PHE A 12 -7.77 28.46 -30.04
CA PHE A 12 -7.09 27.28 -29.51
C PHE A 12 -8.13 26.14 -29.44
N LEU A 13 -8.31 25.43 -30.55
CA LEU A 13 -8.83 24.06 -30.51
C LEU A 13 -7.68 23.18 -30.01
N ALA A 14 -7.45 23.20 -28.70
CA ALA A 14 -6.78 22.08 -28.08
C ALA A 14 -7.74 20.89 -28.26
N PRO A 15 -7.32 19.75 -28.85
CA PRO A 15 -8.11 18.54 -28.70
C PRO A 15 -8.22 18.29 -27.20
N GLU A 16 -9.46 18.24 -26.70
CA GLU A 16 -9.72 17.68 -25.38
C GLU A 16 -9.13 16.27 -25.38
N VAL A 17 -7.92 16.13 -24.83
CA VAL A 17 -7.42 14.83 -24.39
C VAL A 17 -8.29 14.53 -23.18
N SER A 18 -9.48 13.99 -23.43
CA SER A 18 -10.35 13.47 -22.40
C SER A 18 -9.51 12.45 -21.64
N ALA A 19 -9.03 12.84 -20.46
CA ALA A 19 -8.54 11.87 -19.50
C ALA A 19 -9.71 10.90 -19.27
N VAL A 20 -9.59 9.69 -19.79
CA VAL A 20 -10.66 8.66 -19.75
C VAL A 20 -11.10 8.41 -18.29
N ILE A 21 -10.17 8.59 -17.35
CA ILE A 21 -10.45 8.70 -15.92
C ILE A 21 -10.74 10.18 -15.59
N GLY A 22 -12.00 10.62 -15.73
CA GLY A 22 -12.39 12.03 -15.58
C GLY A 22 -13.16 12.41 -14.32
N GLY A 23 -13.60 11.45 -13.50
CA GLY A 23 -14.44 11.70 -12.32
C GLY A 23 -13.73 11.49 -10.98
N ASP A 24 -13.19 10.29 -10.77
CA ASP A 24 -12.46 9.94 -9.54
C ASP A 24 -11.08 9.34 -9.84
N LEU A 25 -10.04 10.16 -9.61
CA LEU A 25 -8.62 9.83 -9.81
C LEU A 25 -7.98 9.05 -8.64
N ASN A 26 -8.74 8.67 -7.61
CA ASN A 26 -8.21 7.85 -6.53
C ASN A 26 -7.56 6.56 -7.06
N CYS A 27 -6.45 6.14 -6.46
CA CYS A 27 -5.64 4.99 -6.87
C CYS A 27 -4.97 5.08 -8.26
N THR A 28 -4.88 6.28 -8.86
CA THR A 28 -4.18 6.50 -10.13
C THR A 28 -2.89 7.30 -9.96
N VAL A 29 -1.98 7.16 -10.92
CA VAL A 29 -0.75 7.95 -11.03
C VAL A 29 -0.63 8.49 -12.45
N TYR A 30 -0.07 9.69 -12.59
CA TYR A 30 0.21 10.28 -13.89
C TYR A 30 1.52 9.73 -14.46
N ASN A 31 1.47 9.10 -15.63
CA ASN A 31 2.65 8.48 -16.26
C ASN A 31 3.39 9.40 -17.26
N GLY A 32 3.01 10.68 -17.34
CA GLY A 32 3.53 11.63 -18.33
C GLY A 32 2.61 11.85 -19.52
N THR A 33 1.64 10.96 -19.76
CA THR A 33 0.67 11.09 -20.86
C THR A 33 -0.77 10.99 -20.32
N PHE A 34 -1.06 9.98 -19.51
CA PHE A 34 -2.38 9.71 -18.96
C PHE A 34 -2.31 9.35 -17.47
N PHE A 35 -3.44 9.46 -16.78
CA PHE A 35 -3.62 8.79 -15.49
C PHE A 35 -3.81 7.30 -15.72
N VAL A 36 -3.02 6.49 -15.02
CA VAL A 36 -3.09 5.03 -15.05
C VAL A 36 -3.33 4.46 -13.67
N TRP A 37 -3.98 3.32 -13.58
CA TRP A 37 -4.22 2.64 -12.32
C TRP A 37 -2.93 2.10 -11.73
N THR A 38 -2.71 2.38 -10.44
CA THR A 38 -1.62 1.75 -9.69
C THR A 38 -1.90 0.24 -9.53
N PRO A 39 -0.86 -0.60 -9.33
CA PRO A 39 -1.06 -2.00 -8.96
C PRO A 39 -2.00 -2.16 -7.76
N ALA A 40 -1.79 -1.34 -6.73
CA ALA A 40 -2.60 -1.33 -5.52
C ALA A 40 -4.09 -0.97 -5.75
N ALA A 41 -4.48 -0.42 -6.90
CA ALA A 41 -5.88 -0.09 -7.20
C ALA A 41 -6.77 -1.32 -7.39
N VAL A 42 -6.19 -2.44 -7.83
CA VAL A 42 -6.93 -3.63 -8.31
C VAL A 42 -6.42 -4.95 -7.70
N GLN A 43 -5.58 -4.85 -6.67
CA GLN A 43 -4.84 -6.00 -6.14
C GLN A 43 -5.56 -6.73 -4.99
N CYS A 44 -6.52 -6.07 -4.34
CA CYS A 44 -7.45 -6.71 -3.43
C CYS A 44 -8.45 -7.61 -4.17
N GLN A 45 -9.28 -8.32 -3.42
CA GLN A 45 -10.44 -9.01 -3.97
C GLN A 45 -11.71 -8.21 -3.68
N ASN A 46 -12.74 -8.44 -4.51
CA ASN A 46 -14.08 -8.01 -4.18
C ASN A 46 -14.61 -8.83 -2.98
N THR A 47 -15.55 -8.26 -2.22
CA THR A 47 -16.18 -8.99 -1.11
C THR A 47 -17.33 -9.88 -1.61
N ILE A 48 -17.87 -9.58 -2.80
CA ILE A 48 -18.77 -10.44 -3.56
C ILE A 48 -18.07 -10.98 -4.82
N ALA A 49 -18.70 -11.92 -5.53
CA ALA A 49 -18.13 -12.51 -6.73
C ALA A 49 -17.85 -11.47 -7.82
N ASP A 50 -16.73 -11.64 -8.55
CA ASP A 50 -16.33 -10.75 -9.65
C ASP A 50 -17.44 -10.64 -10.73
N SER A 51 -18.18 -11.73 -10.98
CA SER A 51 -19.33 -11.73 -11.90
C SER A 51 -20.48 -10.85 -11.40
N SER A 52 -20.79 -10.87 -10.11
CA SER A 52 -21.79 -9.99 -9.51
C SER A 52 -21.35 -8.54 -9.57
N CYS A 53 -20.08 -8.25 -9.26
CA CYS A 53 -19.52 -6.90 -9.39
C CYS A 53 -19.55 -6.38 -10.83
N ALA A 54 -19.32 -7.23 -11.83
CA ALA A 54 -19.39 -6.85 -13.24
C ALA A 54 -20.81 -6.44 -13.67
N ILE A 55 -21.85 -7.05 -13.09
CA ILE A 55 -23.25 -6.68 -13.33
C ILE A 55 -23.64 -5.39 -12.58
N LEU A 56 -23.20 -5.23 -11.34
CA LEU A 56 -23.49 -4.05 -10.53
C LEU A 56 -22.75 -2.79 -11.00
N TYR A 57 -21.55 -2.96 -11.54
CA TYR A 57 -20.67 -1.88 -11.98
C TYR A 57 -20.25 -2.07 -13.44
N PRO A 58 -21.19 -1.94 -14.40
CA PRO A 58 -20.90 -2.11 -15.81
C PRO A 58 -19.98 -0.98 -16.29
N THR A 59 -19.00 -1.33 -17.12
CA THR A 59 -18.14 -0.38 -17.83
C THR A 59 -18.65 -0.14 -19.24
N THR A 60 -18.60 1.11 -19.69
CA THR A 60 -18.83 1.51 -21.08
C THR A 60 -17.52 1.81 -21.81
N ASP A 61 -16.38 1.70 -21.11
CA ASP A 61 -15.07 1.92 -21.70
C ASP A 61 -14.65 0.73 -22.55
N THR A 62 -14.18 1.03 -23.75
CA THR A 62 -13.52 0.09 -24.67
C THR A 62 -12.32 -0.64 -24.07
N LEU A 63 -11.61 -0.03 -23.12
CA LEU A 63 -10.49 -0.63 -22.39
C LEU A 63 -10.94 -1.59 -21.27
N GLY A 64 -12.26 -1.66 -21.01
CA GLY A 64 -12.85 -2.55 -20.02
C GLY A 64 -12.81 -1.96 -18.61
N LEU A 65 -12.51 -2.83 -17.64
CA LEU A 65 -12.45 -2.49 -16.22
C LEU A 65 -11.06 -1.93 -15.84
N PRO A 66 -10.96 -1.21 -14.71
CA PRO A 66 -9.68 -0.84 -14.11
C PRO A 66 -8.73 -2.02 -14.01
N ALA A 67 -7.51 -1.86 -14.55
CA ALA A 67 -6.43 -2.83 -14.42
C ALA A 67 -5.10 -2.10 -14.26
N ALA A 68 -4.17 -2.69 -13.51
CA ALA A 68 -2.88 -2.08 -13.22
C ALA A 68 -2.16 -1.64 -14.52
N GLY A 69 -1.78 -0.37 -14.58
CA GLY A 69 -1.09 0.23 -15.73
C GLY A 69 -1.98 0.63 -16.91
N ASN A 70 -3.26 0.24 -16.94
CA ASN A 70 -4.20 0.75 -17.95
C ASN A 70 -4.77 2.12 -17.53
N ASN A 71 -5.39 2.81 -18.48
CA ASN A 71 -6.08 4.09 -18.29
C ASN A 71 -7.60 3.95 -18.49
N ALA A 72 -8.16 2.76 -18.23
CA ALA A 72 -9.60 2.53 -18.36
C ALA A 72 -10.37 3.41 -17.36
N GLY A 73 -11.46 4.00 -17.81
CA GLY A 73 -12.38 4.80 -17.03
C GLY A 73 -13.00 3.99 -15.92
N ARG A 74 -13.08 4.59 -14.73
CA ARG A 74 -13.82 4.00 -13.61
C ARG A 74 -15.29 3.88 -14.00
N PRO A 75 -15.96 2.72 -13.81
CA PRO A 75 -17.40 2.62 -14.04
C PRO A 75 -18.16 3.72 -13.29
N LEU A 76 -19.09 4.40 -13.94
CA LEU A 76 -19.79 5.55 -13.36
C LEU A 76 -20.50 5.18 -12.05
N ALA A 77 -21.16 4.03 -12.04
CA ALA A 77 -21.85 3.49 -10.86
C ALA A 77 -20.94 3.30 -9.64
N CYS A 78 -19.62 3.22 -9.82
CA CYS A 78 -18.67 3.11 -8.71
C CYS A 78 -18.53 4.41 -7.89
N TYR A 79 -19.00 5.55 -8.39
CA TYR A 79 -18.79 6.82 -7.70
C TYR A 79 -19.91 7.84 -7.90
N THR A 80 -20.85 7.62 -8.81
CA THR A 80 -21.90 8.59 -9.12
C THR A 80 -23.20 7.90 -9.56
N THR A 81 -24.31 8.63 -9.47
CA THR A 81 -25.60 8.26 -10.06
C THR A 81 -25.82 8.87 -11.45
N ALA A 82 -24.88 9.71 -11.91
CA ALA A 82 -24.92 10.28 -13.25
C ALA A 82 -24.59 9.23 -14.33
N THR A 83 -25.10 9.45 -15.53
CA THR A 83 -24.96 8.55 -16.68
C THR A 83 -23.91 9.01 -17.70
N ALA A 84 -23.28 10.16 -17.48
CA ALA A 84 -22.24 10.73 -18.34
C ALA A 84 -21.20 11.51 -17.53
N THR A 85 -20.01 11.68 -18.08
CA THR A 85 -18.94 12.53 -17.53
C THR A 85 -19.01 13.96 -18.11
N PRO A 86 -18.54 14.99 -17.38
CA PRO A 86 -18.01 14.96 -16.01
C PRO A 86 -19.12 14.70 -14.97
N ALA A 87 -18.83 13.85 -13.99
CA ALA A 87 -19.77 13.50 -12.94
C ALA A 87 -19.19 13.77 -11.55
N ALA A 88 -20.03 14.30 -10.65
CA ALA A 88 -19.64 14.50 -9.27
C ALA A 88 -19.57 13.17 -8.52
N VAL A 89 -18.62 13.06 -7.58
CA VAL A 89 -18.52 11.92 -6.66
C VAL A 89 -19.64 12.00 -5.62
N VAL A 90 -20.52 11.01 -5.65
CA VAL A 90 -21.55 10.75 -4.64
C VAL A 90 -20.95 9.83 -3.56
N PRO A 91 -20.77 10.31 -2.31
CA PRO A 91 -20.09 9.55 -1.27
C PRO A 91 -20.69 8.18 -0.98
N ASP A 92 -22.02 8.05 -1.02
CA ASP A 92 -22.71 6.79 -0.75
C ASP A 92 -22.42 5.74 -1.82
N MET A 93 -22.38 6.14 -3.09
CA MET A 93 -22.03 5.25 -4.22
C MET A 93 -20.59 4.77 -4.08
N LYS A 94 -19.67 5.68 -3.78
CA LYS A 94 -18.26 5.33 -3.55
C LYS A 94 -18.09 4.41 -2.35
N THR A 95 -18.81 4.65 -1.26
CA THR A 95 -18.76 3.81 -0.05
C THR A 95 -19.29 2.41 -0.32
N ALA A 96 -20.40 2.29 -1.05
CA ALA A 96 -20.94 0.99 -1.47
C ALA A 96 -19.98 0.23 -2.40
N ALA A 97 -19.33 0.93 -3.33
CA ALA A 97 -18.33 0.37 -4.22
C ALA A 97 -17.08 -0.12 -3.47
N LEU A 98 -16.58 0.68 -2.52
CA LEU A 98 -15.46 0.32 -1.63
C LEU A 98 -15.76 -0.93 -0.81
N ALA A 99 -16.97 -1.04 -0.27
CA ALA A 99 -17.35 -2.14 0.61
C ALA A 99 -17.60 -3.45 -0.15
N ASN A 100 -18.17 -3.38 -1.36
CA ASN A 100 -18.64 -4.56 -2.09
C ASN A 100 -17.70 -4.99 -3.22
N CYS A 101 -17.23 -4.03 -4.01
CA CYS A 101 -16.52 -4.29 -5.25
C CYS A 101 -15.25 -3.42 -5.44
N PRO A 102 -14.35 -3.36 -4.44
CA PRO A 102 -13.18 -2.49 -4.51
C PRO A 102 -12.24 -2.84 -5.66
N LYS A 103 -12.10 -4.12 -6.05
CA LYS A 103 -11.26 -4.53 -7.19
C LYS A 103 -11.86 -4.09 -8.50
N THR A 104 -13.14 -4.41 -8.74
CA THR A 104 -13.84 -4.05 -9.98
C THR A 104 -13.89 -2.55 -10.18
N CYS A 105 -14.08 -1.80 -9.10
CA CYS A 105 -14.12 -0.36 -9.18
C CYS A 105 -12.76 0.31 -9.22
N GLY A 106 -11.64 -0.35 -8.88
CA GLY A 106 -10.31 0.30 -8.81
C GLY A 106 -10.10 1.11 -7.52
N TYR A 107 -10.58 0.59 -6.39
CA TYR A 107 -10.57 1.20 -5.07
C TYR A 107 -9.76 0.43 -4.04
N CYS A 108 -9.05 -0.64 -4.43
CA CYS A 108 -8.31 -1.45 -3.48
C CYS A 108 -7.35 -0.61 -2.62
N CYS A 109 -6.73 0.44 -3.18
CA CYS A 109 -5.81 1.31 -2.43
C CYS A 109 -6.46 2.08 -1.27
N ASN A 110 -7.79 2.23 -1.27
CA ASN A 110 -8.57 2.88 -0.23
C ASN A 110 -9.12 1.89 0.81
N THR A 111 -8.95 0.58 0.60
CA THR A 111 -9.34 -0.43 1.60
C THR A 111 -8.35 -0.45 2.75
N ASP A 112 -8.79 -0.82 3.95
CA ASP A 112 -7.95 -0.82 5.16
C ASP A 112 -6.66 -1.64 5.01
N ALA A 113 -6.70 -2.70 4.19
CA ALA A 113 -5.54 -3.54 3.92
C ALA A 113 -4.46 -2.83 3.08
N TYR A 114 -4.81 -1.81 2.30
CA TYR A 114 -3.88 -1.11 1.41
C TYR A 114 -3.72 0.38 1.74
N SER A 115 -4.61 0.95 2.56
CA SER A 115 -4.64 2.36 2.94
C SER A 115 -3.71 2.62 4.13
N CYS A 116 -2.40 2.55 3.90
CA CYS A 116 -1.38 2.97 4.85
C CYS A 116 -0.15 3.54 4.14
N LYS A 117 0.68 4.25 4.89
CA LYS A 117 1.95 4.78 4.39
C LYS A 117 2.98 3.64 4.32
N ASN A 118 3.73 3.59 3.22
CA ASN A 118 4.94 2.77 3.12
C ASN A 118 6.05 3.34 4.01
N ALA A 119 7.13 2.57 4.22
CA ALA A 119 8.31 3.07 4.92
C ALA A 119 8.86 4.31 4.20
N ASP A 120 9.48 5.22 4.96
CA ASP A 120 10.06 6.45 4.41
C ASP A 120 11.23 6.17 3.45
N PHE A 121 11.98 5.10 3.74
CA PHE A 121 13.16 4.68 2.97
C PHE A 121 13.10 3.16 2.73
N PRO A 122 12.19 2.70 1.86
CA PRO A 122 12.04 1.28 1.60
C PRO A 122 13.26 0.75 0.84
N ARG A 123 13.63 -0.51 1.10
CA ARG A 123 14.67 -1.22 0.33
C ARG A 123 14.22 -1.51 -1.10
N LEU A 124 12.92 -1.45 -1.35
CA LEU A 124 12.27 -1.73 -2.63
C LEU A 124 11.55 -0.48 -3.15
N ASN A 125 11.46 -0.35 -4.46
CA ASN A 125 10.56 0.62 -5.06
C ASN A 125 9.12 0.11 -4.95
N CYS A 126 8.35 0.64 -3.99
CA CYS A 126 6.99 0.18 -3.73
C CYS A 126 6.05 0.31 -4.94
N ALA A 127 6.34 1.22 -5.88
CA ALA A 127 5.52 1.43 -7.08
C ALA A 127 5.66 0.31 -8.13
N THR A 128 6.73 -0.48 -8.08
CA THR A 128 7.02 -1.54 -9.05
C THR A 128 6.64 -2.93 -8.54
N ILE A 129 6.11 -3.04 -7.32
CA ILE A 129 5.77 -4.33 -6.72
C ILE A 129 4.58 -4.95 -7.46
N THR A 130 4.76 -6.19 -7.88
CA THR A 130 3.72 -6.98 -8.54
C THR A 130 3.05 -7.95 -7.57
N ASN A 131 1.90 -8.49 -7.96
CA ASN A 131 1.18 -9.48 -7.16
C ASN A 131 1.99 -10.79 -6.98
N SER A 132 2.81 -11.18 -7.96
CA SER A 132 3.67 -12.35 -7.80
C SER A 132 4.71 -12.15 -6.69
N GLN A 133 5.22 -10.93 -6.51
CA GLN A 133 6.13 -10.61 -5.41
C GLN A 133 5.41 -10.63 -4.05
N CYS A 134 4.15 -10.18 -4.00
CA CYS A 134 3.36 -10.25 -2.77
C CYS A 134 3.15 -11.69 -2.27
N ASN A 135 3.05 -12.66 -3.17
CA ASN A 135 2.89 -14.08 -2.84
C ASN A 135 4.19 -14.86 -2.76
N SER A 136 5.34 -14.20 -3.02
CA SER A 136 6.64 -14.86 -2.99
C SER A 136 7.20 -14.90 -1.56
N PRO A 137 7.60 -16.08 -1.05
CA PRO A 137 8.20 -16.20 0.28
C PRO A 137 9.52 -15.44 0.44
N ALA A 138 10.22 -15.17 -0.67
CA ALA A 138 11.44 -14.38 -0.64
C ALA A 138 11.19 -12.89 -0.37
N TRP A 139 10.02 -12.37 -0.75
CA TRP A 139 9.73 -10.93 -0.74
C TRP A 139 8.69 -10.52 0.28
N ARG A 140 7.76 -11.41 0.64
CA ARG A 140 6.55 -11.08 1.40
C ARG A 140 6.84 -10.39 2.74
N THR A 141 7.84 -10.84 3.48
CA THR A 141 8.25 -10.23 4.77
C THR A 141 8.94 -8.86 4.59
N ILE A 142 9.77 -8.71 3.55
CA ILE A 142 10.40 -7.44 3.18
C ILE A 142 9.33 -6.43 2.76
N ILE A 143 8.36 -6.86 1.95
CA ILE A 143 7.29 -6.00 1.49
C ILE A 143 6.36 -5.60 2.64
N ALA A 144 6.05 -6.50 3.58
CA ALA A 144 5.22 -6.15 4.73
C ALA A 144 5.83 -5.06 5.62
N SER A 145 7.16 -5.00 5.71
CA SER A 145 7.86 -3.98 6.49
C SER A 145 8.06 -2.68 5.71
N ASP A 146 8.41 -2.77 4.43
CA ASP A 146 8.84 -1.61 3.64
C ASP A 146 7.71 -1.00 2.79
N CYS A 147 6.86 -1.85 2.21
CA CYS A 147 5.84 -1.47 1.24
C CYS A 147 4.47 -2.12 1.52
N PRO A 148 3.94 -2.03 2.75
CA PRO A 148 2.69 -2.72 3.13
C PRO A 148 1.50 -2.35 2.26
N SER A 149 1.44 -1.11 1.76
CA SER A 149 0.37 -0.61 0.91
C SER A 149 0.34 -1.26 -0.47
N ALA A 150 1.43 -1.88 -0.91
CA ALA A 150 1.53 -2.50 -2.23
C ALA A 150 0.89 -3.90 -2.27
N CYS A 151 0.84 -4.61 -1.14
CA CYS A 151 0.41 -6.01 -1.07
C CYS A 151 -0.77 -6.27 -0.13
N GLY A 152 -1.39 -5.23 0.41
CA GLY A 152 -2.50 -5.42 1.34
C GLY A 152 -2.04 -5.78 2.75
N PHE A 153 -0.84 -5.37 3.16
CA PHE A 153 -0.25 -5.68 4.48
C PHE A 153 -0.40 -4.55 5.48
N CYS A 154 -1.23 -3.53 5.18
CA CYS A 154 -1.57 -2.52 6.17
C CYS A 154 -2.28 -3.16 7.37
N GLY A 155 -2.02 -2.63 8.56
CA GLY A 155 -2.52 -3.18 9.81
C GLY A 155 -1.84 -4.47 10.28
N GLN A 156 -0.87 -5.02 9.53
CA GLN A 156 -0.14 -6.25 9.92
C GLN A 156 1.10 -5.98 10.80
N GLY A 157 1.41 -4.70 11.09
CA GLY A 157 2.53 -4.33 11.94
C GLY A 157 3.90 -4.80 11.43
N GLY A 158 4.05 -4.97 10.12
CA GLY A 158 5.29 -5.45 9.50
C GLY A 158 5.54 -6.95 9.60
N CYS A 159 4.62 -7.72 10.21
CA CYS A 159 4.75 -9.16 10.34
C CYS A 159 3.69 -9.90 9.53
N VAL A 160 4.15 -10.79 8.66
CA VAL A 160 3.31 -11.66 7.83
C VAL A 160 3.94 -13.03 7.73
N ASP A 161 3.15 -14.04 7.37
CA ASP A 161 3.71 -15.32 6.94
C ASP A 161 4.38 -15.13 5.58
N ALA A 162 5.59 -15.67 5.42
CA ALA A 162 6.29 -15.67 4.15
C ALA A 162 5.60 -16.64 3.16
N VAL A 163 5.07 -17.76 3.65
CA VAL A 163 4.25 -18.67 2.85
C VAL A 163 2.77 -18.48 3.18
N THR A 164 1.91 -18.51 2.17
CA THR A 164 0.49 -18.15 2.31
C THR A 164 -0.37 -19.23 2.97
N ASN A 165 0.15 -20.44 3.11
CA ASN A 165 -0.60 -21.63 3.53
C ASN A 165 -0.31 -22.09 4.97
N CYS A 166 0.38 -21.26 5.78
CA CYS A 166 0.62 -21.59 7.20
C CYS A 166 -0.66 -21.83 8.01
N GLY A 167 -1.76 -21.17 7.64
CA GLY A 167 -3.06 -21.35 8.29
C GLY A 167 -3.76 -22.68 8.00
N ASN A 168 -3.26 -23.51 7.08
CA ASN A 168 -3.89 -24.78 6.74
C ASN A 168 -3.72 -25.83 7.83
N ASP A 169 -2.59 -25.81 8.55
CA ASP A 169 -2.31 -26.71 9.65
C ASP A 169 -1.50 -25.98 10.72
N LEU A 170 -2.17 -25.54 11.79
CA LEU A 170 -1.52 -24.85 12.91
C LEU A 170 -0.75 -25.80 13.84
N SER A 171 -0.87 -27.13 13.68
CA SER A 171 -0.11 -28.09 14.49
C SER A 171 1.39 -28.00 14.22
N ILE A 172 1.79 -27.54 13.02
CA ILE A 172 3.19 -27.31 12.64
C ILE A 172 3.88 -26.32 13.59
N CYS A 173 3.14 -25.40 14.22
CA CYS A 173 3.67 -24.41 15.15
C CYS A 173 4.23 -25.03 16.44
N GLN A 174 3.72 -26.20 16.86
CA GLN A 174 4.14 -26.93 18.06
C GLN A 174 5.11 -28.07 17.76
N ASN A 175 5.25 -28.46 16.49
CA ASN A 175 6.17 -29.53 16.10
C ASN A 175 7.63 -29.08 16.26
N ILE A 176 8.39 -29.80 17.08
CA ILE A 176 9.80 -29.49 17.39
C ILE A 176 10.66 -29.52 16.12
N GLY A 177 10.40 -30.45 15.20
CA GLY A 177 11.16 -30.57 13.94
C GLY A 177 10.85 -29.47 12.92
N MET A 178 9.81 -28.67 13.15
CA MET A 178 9.40 -27.59 12.23
C MET A 178 9.69 -26.19 12.80
N GLN A 179 10.36 -26.08 13.95
CA GLN A 179 10.60 -24.78 14.59
C GLN A 179 11.34 -23.79 13.66
N ASP A 180 12.35 -24.25 12.92
CA ASP A 180 13.06 -23.39 11.96
C ASP A 180 12.15 -22.93 10.80
N PHE A 181 11.27 -23.81 10.32
CA PHE A 181 10.32 -23.47 9.28
C PHE A 181 9.31 -22.44 9.78
N VAL A 182 8.67 -22.67 10.92
CA VAL A 182 7.60 -21.77 11.39
C VAL A 182 8.14 -20.41 11.84
N ASN A 183 9.36 -20.36 12.39
CA ASN A 183 10.02 -19.12 12.78
C ASN A 183 10.42 -18.24 11.58
N ASN A 184 10.70 -18.85 10.43
CA ASN A 184 11.10 -18.12 9.21
C ASN A 184 9.92 -17.83 8.28
N TYR A 185 8.95 -18.76 8.18
CA TYR A 185 7.93 -18.73 7.13
C TYR A 185 6.50 -18.57 7.64
N CYS A 186 6.22 -18.86 8.92
CA CYS A 186 4.87 -18.84 9.50
C CYS A 186 4.75 -17.94 10.73
N GLN A 187 5.45 -16.80 10.71
CA GLN A 187 5.58 -15.92 11.85
C GLN A 187 4.25 -15.42 12.39
N LYS A 188 3.34 -15.04 11.49
CA LYS A 188 2.03 -14.51 11.88
C LYS A 188 1.10 -15.63 12.32
N SER A 189 0.94 -16.67 11.52
CA SER A 189 0.04 -17.80 11.82
C SER A 189 0.41 -18.51 13.12
N CYS A 190 1.71 -18.61 13.43
CA CYS A 190 2.20 -19.25 14.65
C CYS A 190 2.43 -18.28 15.81
N ASN A 191 1.97 -17.02 15.72
CA ASN A 191 2.19 -15.98 16.73
C ASN A 191 3.67 -15.81 17.14
N ARG A 192 4.59 -16.00 16.18
CA ARG A 192 6.03 -15.79 16.30
C ARG A 192 6.47 -14.42 15.78
N CYS A 193 5.52 -13.58 15.37
CA CYS A 193 5.80 -12.18 15.13
C CYS A 193 6.55 -11.61 16.34
N PRO A 194 7.68 -10.91 16.14
CA PRO A 194 8.21 -10.06 17.19
C PRO A 194 7.06 -9.18 17.65
N SER A 195 6.83 -9.04 18.96
CA SER A 195 5.78 -8.13 19.46
C SER A 195 6.09 -6.73 18.96
N THR A 196 5.52 -6.38 17.82
CA THR A 196 5.34 -5.03 17.38
C THR A 196 4.17 -4.51 18.19
N THR A 197 4.43 -4.26 19.48
CA THR A 197 3.76 -3.12 20.10
C THR A 197 3.98 -1.98 19.13
N THR A 198 2.88 -1.50 18.57
CA THR A 198 2.69 -0.14 18.06
C THR A 198 3.81 0.76 18.53
N SER A 199 4.40 1.51 17.60
CA SER A 199 5.38 2.59 17.74
C SER A 199 5.19 3.48 18.99
N ALA A 200 5.44 2.89 20.15
CA ALA A 200 5.60 3.46 21.45
C ALA A 200 6.91 2.85 21.89
N TYR A 201 7.96 3.63 21.66
CA TYR A 201 9.23 3.62 22.39
C TYR A 201 9.26 2.67 23.59
N GLY A 202 9.45 1.37 23.33
CA GLY A 202 9.70 0.31 24.28
C GLY A 202 10.97 -0.36 23.78
N GLY A 203 12.14 0.06 24.23
CA GLY A 203 12.52 -0.38 25.56
C GLY A 203 13.03 -1.79 25.39
N VAL A 204 14.20 -1.89 24.76
CA VAL A 204 14.97 -3.13 24.80
C VAL A 204 15.15 -3.43 26.29
N THR A 205 14.49 -4.48 26.76
CA THR A 205 14.77 -5.08 28.07
C THR A 205 16.14 -5.73 27.95
N GLY A 206 17.17 -4.91 28.11
CA GLY A 206 18.57 -5.27 28.08
C GLY A 206 19.38 -4.22 28.84
N GLY A 207 19.50 -4.41 30.15
CA GLY A 207 20.46 -3.69 30.99
C GLY A 207 19.91 -2.48 31.75
N SER A 208 20.04 -2.52 33.07
CA SER A 208 19.82 -1.45 34.04
C SER A 208 20.82 -0.29 33.84
N CYS A 209 20.71 0.45 32.75
CA CYS A 209 21.60 1.58 32.49
C CYS A 209 20.96 2.89 32.94
N SER A 210 21.67 3.59 33.82
CA SER A 210 21.25 4.89 34.36
C SER A 210 21.58 6.06 33.43
N SER A 211 22.35 5.83 32.35
CA SER A 211 22.69 6.86 31.36
C SER A 211 22.98 6.25 29.98
N TYR A 212 22.72 7.03 28.94
CA TYR A 212 23.01 6.71 27.54
C TYR A 212 23.91 7.78 26.94
N ILE A 213 24.75 7.39 25.97
CA ILE A 213 25.52 8.34 25.17
C ILE A 213 24.53 9.11 24.28
N ALA A 214 24.70 10.42 24.15
CA ALA A 214 23.85 11.24 23.29
C ALA A 214 23.87 10.74 21.84
N ASP A 215 22.71 10.80 21.19
CA ASP A 215 22.60 10.48 19.77
C ASP A 215 23.46 11.45 18.94
N THR A 216 24.22 10.89 18.00
CA THR A 216 25.16 11.67 17.18
C THR A 216 24.50 12.32 15.95
N THR A 217 23.22 12.03 15.72
CA THR A 217 22.46 12.53 14.58
C THR A 217 20.99 12.68 14.90
N THR A 218 20.35 13.67 14.29
CA THR A 218 18.90 13.90 14.39
C THR A 218 18.08 12.81 13.69
N GLN A 219 18.71 11.98 12.85
CA GLN A 219 18.04 10.92 12.10
C GLN A 219 17.72 9.67 12.93
N CYS A 220 18.21 9.61 14.18
CA CYS A 220 18.07 8.42 15.02
C CYS A 220 16.61 8.00 15.23
N ALA A 221 15.68 8.95 15.41
CA ALA A 221 14.26 8.64 15.54
C ALA A 221 13.72 7.90 14.29
N ALA A 222 14.01 8.44 13.10
CA ALA A 222 13.61 7.79 11.84
C ALA A 222 14.30 6.43 11.67
N TRP A 223 15.60 6.33 11.94
CA TRP A 223 16.34 5.07 11.83
C TRP A 223 15.82 4.00 12.78
N ALA A 224 15.48 4.37 14.02
CA ALA A 224 14.90 3.48 14.99
C ALA A 224 13.52 2.96 14.54
N SER A 225 12.67 3.83 13.99
CA SER A 225 11.40 3.43 13.36
C SER A 225 11.58 2.48 12.18
N ASN A 226 12.73 2.53 11.50
CA ASN A 226 13.11 1.65 10.39
C ASN A 226 13.99 0.47 10.83
N GLY A 227 14.00 0.11 12.12
CA GLY A 227 14.64 -1.10 12.63
C GLY A 227 16.15 -1.01 12.86
N PHE A 228 16.77 0.17 12.79
CA PHE A 228 18.20 0.35 13.06
C PHE A 228 18.62 -0.23 14.40
N CYS A 229 17.79 -0.07 15.44
CA CYS A 229 18.10 -0.52 16.79
C CYS A 229 18.16 -2.03 16.95
N THR A 230 17.57 -2.82 16.06
CA THR A 230 17.52 -4.29 16.10
C THR A 230 18.22 -4.95 14.92
N ASN A 231 18.75 -4.16 13.98
CA ASN A 231 19.38 -4.66 12.77
C ASN A 231 20.77 -5.28 13.06
N ASN A 232 20.94 -6.57 12.76
CA ASN A 232 22.21 -7.29 12.94
C ASN A 232 23.27 -6.99 11.89
N PHE A 233 22.93 -6.28 10.81
CA PHE A 233 23.91 -5.74 9.86
C PHE A 233 24.83 -4.71 10.54
N TYR A 234 24.29 -3.94 11.50
CA TYR A 234 25.06 -3.01 12.31
C TYR A 234 25.47 -3.66 13.63
N THR A 235 26.77 -3.63 13.93
CA THR A 235 27.26 -4.16 15.20
C THR A 235 26.64 -3.41 16.37
N TYR A 236 26.58 -4.05 17.54
CA TYR A 236 26.12 -3.39 18.76
C TYR A 236 26.87 -2.08 19.00
N ALA A 237 28.19 -2.08 18.80
CA ALA A 237 29.04 -0.90 18.95
C ALA A 237 28.66 0.23 17.98
N GLN A 238 28.35 -0.09 16.72
CA GLN A 238 27.92 0.92 15.73
C GLN A 238 26.56 1.51 16.06
N ARG A 239 25.61 0.68 16.52
CA ARG A 239 24.28 1.13 16.93
C ARG A 239 24.36 2.00 18.18
N ARG A 240 25.14 1.60 19.19
CA ARG A 240 25.43 2.37 20.40
C ARG A 240 26.12 3.70 20.07
N GLN A 241 27.12 3.69 19.19
CA GLN A 241 27.86 4.92 18.84
C GLN A 241 26.96 5.94 18.13
N ARG A 242 26.02 5.49 17.30
CA ARG A 242 25.19 6.41 16.51
C ARG A 242 23.96 6.91 17.25
N CYS A 243 23.20 5.97 17.82
CA CYS A 243 21.86 6.23 18.35
C CYS A 243 21.64 5.56 19.72
N ALA A 244 22.60 5.68 20.65
CA ALA A 244 22.52 5.06 21.97
C ALA A 244 21.26 5.46 22.75
N THR A 245 20.93 6.75 22.82
CA THR A 245 19.74 7.22 23.56
C THR A 245 18.46 6.75 22.88
N THR A 246 18.37 6.91 21.56
CA THR A 246 17.16 6.49 20.82
C THR A 246 16.97 4.97 20.88
N CYS A 247 18.04 4.19 20.70
CA CYS A 247 17.97 2.73 20.72
C CYS A 247 18.04 2.11 22.12
N ARG A 248 18.20 2.94 23.17
CA ARG A 248 18.42 2.52 24.56
C ARG A 248 19.58 1.52 24.69
N LEU A 249 20.68 1.80 23.99
CA LEU A 249 21.89 0.98 24.01
C LEU A 249 22.94 1.63 24.92
N CYS A 250 23.23 0.91 26.00
CA CYS A 250 24.47 1.04 26.75
C CYS A 250 25.39 -0.07 26.24
#